data_AF-A0A1M7AJJ6-F1
#
_entry.id   AF-A0A1M7AJJ6-F1
#
_cell.length_a   1.000
_cell.length_b   1.000
_cell.length_c   1.000
_cell.angle_alpha   90.00
_cell.angle_beta   90.00
_cell.angle_gamma   90.00
#
_symmetry.space_group_name_H-M   'P 1'
#
loop_
_entity.id
_entity.type
_entity.pdbx_description
1 polymer ?
#
loop_
_entity_poly.entity_id
_entity_poly.type
_entity_poly.pdbx_seq_one_letter_code
_entity_poly.pdbx_strand_id
1 'polypeptide(L)'
;MNKFSNFGKAIVGSAPSGTSGLSFTVEAGKGLLFPALAAGDYFYGTFKDASGNREVVKIDARNSDAMTIAVGGRGLDGTTARTWNAGDYFVASLTNIALQETLSNANLVALGALSSAADKLPYFTGSGAAALAGLTAAARTLLDDTDMAAMRATLGIYEIPTGTVMSFFQAAAPTGWTQLTTHNNKALRVVSAAGGGSGGSVAFTTAFASKAVSGVVGATTLTEAQIPSHVHYSGKGLQGHGGTADVLVVGNDAPLTTATTATGGGGSHTHTFTGTAIDLAVQYIDMILASKN
;
A
#
# COMPACT_ATOMS: atom_id res chain seq x y z
N MET A 1 37.87 6.12 -28.94
CA MET A 1 38.21 5.47 -27.66
C MET A 1 39.54 4.71 -27.79
N ASN A 2 40.30 4.52 -26.70
CA ASN A 2 41.53 3.71 -26.75
C ASN A 2 41.20 2.27 -27.18
N LYS A 3 41.74 1.83 -28.31
CA LYS A 3 41.80 0.43 -28.72
C LYS A 3 43.07 -0.15 -28.11
N PHE A 4 42.88 -1.01 -27.11
CA PHE A 4 44.01 -1.71 -26.51
C PHE A 4 44.84 -2.43 -27.58
N SER A 5 46.14 -2.48 -27.33
CA SER A 5 47.06 -3.19 -28.20
C SER A 5 46.60 -4.63 -28.43
N ASN A 6 46.69 -5.07 -29.69
CA ASN A 6 46.53 -6.46 -30.10
C ASN A 6 47.89 -7.13 -30.37
N PHE A 7 49.00 -6.50 -29.97
CA PHE A 7 50.37 -6.92 -30.22
C PHE A 7 50.73 -7.09 -31.70
N GLY A 8 50.00 -6.43 -32.61
CA GLY A 8 50.35 -6.34 -34.01
C GLY A 8 51.77 -5.84 -34.21
N LYS A 9 52.55 -6.52 -35.06
CA LYS A 9 53.93 -6.18 -35.37
C LYS A 9 54.13 -6.20 -36.88
N ALA A 10 54.78 -5.17 -37.40
CA ALA A 10 55.19 -5.10 -38.81
C ALA A 10 56.50 -4.33 -38.96
N ILE A 11 57.14 -4.47 -40.12
CA ILE A 11 58.26 -3.62 -40.53
C ILE A 11 57.69 -2.32 -41.13
N VAL A 12 58.37 -1.22 -40.87
CA VAL A 12 58.06 0.11 -41.37
C VAL A 12 58.41 0.17 -42.86
N GLY A 13 57.42 0.52 -43.69
CA GLY A 13 57.56 0.68 -45.14
C GLY A 13 57.99 2.08 -45.55
N SER A 14 57.70 3.11 -44.75
CA SER A 14 58.16 4.49 -45.00
C SER A 14 58.38 5.25 -43.70
N ALA A 15 59.28 6.24 -43.73
CA ALA A 15 59.52 7.12 -42.59
C ALA A 15 58.29 7.99 -42.28
N PRO A 16 57.99 8.27 -40.99
CA PRO A 16 56.94 9.22 -40.62
C PRO A 16 57.16 10.61 -41.25
N SER A 17 56.20 11.11 -42.03
CA SER A 17 56.26 12.41 -42.72
C SER A 17 54.87 13.06 -42.85
N GLY A 18 54.79 14.38 -43.02
CA GLY A 18 53.51 15.10 -43.21
C GLY A 18 53.38 16.41 -42.41
N THR A 19 52.37 17.23 -42.75
CA THR A 19 52.12 18.57 -42.16
C THR A 19 50.83 18.68 -41.34
N SER A 20 49.92 17.69 -41.41
CA SER A 20 48.65 17.64 -40.65
C SER A 20 48.59 16.40 -39.74
N GLY A 21 49.74 16.06 -39.14
CA GLY A 21 50.02 14.75 -38.56
C GLY A 21 51.14 14.06 -39.34
N LEU A 22 51.92 13.23 -38.66
CA LEU A 22 52.99 12.46 -39.30
C LEU A 22 52.45 11.08 -39.66
N SER A 23 52.47 10.73 -40.94
CA SER A 23 52.02 9.42 -41.42
C SER A 23 53.19 8.57 -41.87
N PHE A 24 53.09 7.26 -41.62
CA PHE A 24 54.03 6.26 -42.09
C PHE A 24 53.27 5.06 -42.64
N THR A 25 53.93 4.25 -43.47
CA THR A 25 53.38 2.97 -43.89
C THR A 25 54.09 1.82 -43.19
N VAL A 26 53.40 0.71 -43.03
CA VAL A 26 54.02 -0.60 -42.79
C VAL A 26 54.14 -1.35 -44.11
N GLU A 27 54.85 -2.48 -44.11
CA GLU A 27 54.89 -3.38 -45.27
C GLU A 27 53.48 -3.69 -45.82
N ALA A 28 53.39 -3.85 -47.14
CA ALA A 28 52.13 -4.07 -47.83
C ALA A 28 51.34 -5.26 -47.25
N GLY A 29 50.05 -5.03 -46.98
CA GLY A 29 49.13 -6.00 -46.38
C GLY A 29 49.30 -6.22 -44.88
N LYS A 30 50.29 -5.59 -44.22
CA LYS A 30 50.55 -5.78 -42.78
C LYS A 30 49.80 -4.79 -41.90
N GLY A 31 49.16 -3.77 -42.47
CA GLY A 31 48.27 -2.85 -41.76
C GLY A 31 47.12 -3.56 -41.04
N LEU A 32 46.65 -4.68 -41.61
CA LEU A 32 45.60 -5.53 -41.04
C LEU A 32 45.99 -6.20 -39.70
N LEU A 33 47.29 -6.26 -39.37
CA LEU A 33 47.76 -6.82 -38.09
C LEU A 33 47.48 -5.89 -36.91
N PHE A 34 47.08 -4.64 -37.14
CA PHE A 34 46.83 -3.64 -36.10
C PHE A 34 45.32 -3.48 -35.83
N PRO A 35 44.92 -2.75 -34.78
CA PRO A 35 43.51 -2.47 -34.54
C PRO A 35 42.85 -1.64 -35.65
N ALA A 36 41.58 -1.91 -35.93
CA ALA A 36 40.76 -1.01 -36.76
C ALA A 36 40.34 0.22 -35.97
N LEU A 37 40.40 1.40 -36.60
CA LEU A 37 40.11 2.68 -35.99
C LEU A 37 38.91 3.34 -36.67
N ALA A 38 37.85 3.62 -35.91
CA ALA A 38 36.79 4.54 -36.32
C ALA A 38 37.12 5.97 -35.85
N ALA A 39 36.25 6.93 -36.18
CA ALA A 39 36.42 8.32 -35.75
C ALA A 39 36.56 8.42 -34.22
N GLY A 40 37.65 9.04 -33.76
CA GLY A 40 37.98 9.22 -32.35
C GLY A 40 38.62 8.00 -31.68
N ASP A 41 38.81 6.88 -32.39
CA ASP A 41 39.58 5.74 -31.90
C ASP A 41 41.08 5.97 -32.05
N TYR A 42 41.86 5.38 -31.14
CA TYR A 42 43.31 5.42 -31.22
C TYR A 42 43.92 4.19 -30.57
N PHE A 43 45.16 3.85 -30.89
CA PHE A 43 45.96 2.89 -30.13
C PHE A 43 47.39 3.41 -29.95
N TYR A 44 48.11 2.83 -28.99
CA TYR A 44 49.52 3.15 -28.78
C TYR A 44 50.41 2.11 -29.44
N GLY A 45 51.43 2.58 -30.15
CA GLY A 45 52.43 1.76 -30.79
C GLY A 45 53.84 2.18 -30.40
N THR A 46 54.81 1.33 -30.71
CA THR A 46 56.21 1.57 -30.41
C THR A 46 57.04 1.27 -31.64
N PHE A 47 57.77 2.28 -32.12
CA PHE A 47 58.85 2.09 -33.07
C PHE A 47 60.06 1.51 -32.37
N LYS A 48 60.79 0.60 -33.05
CA LYS A 48 62.01 -0.02 -32.56
C LYS A 48 62.99 -0.24 -33.71
N ASP A 49 64.26 0.10 -33.50
CA ASP A 49 65.33 -0.23 -34.44
C ASP A 49 66.20 -1.39 -33.90
N ALA A 50 67.12 -1.87 -34.74
CA ALA A 50 68.05 -2.93 -34.37
C ALA A 50 69.05 -2.51 -33.28
N SER A 51 69.23 -1.20 -33.05
CA SER A 51 70.12 -0.65 -32.02
C SER A 51 69.44 -0.56 -30.64
N GLY A 52 68.18 -1.00 -30.52
CA GLY A 52 67.41 -0.97 -29.28
C GLY A 52 66.80 0.39 -28.96
N ASN A 53 66.87 1.35 -29.89
CA ASN A 53 66.17 2.61 -29.74
C ASN A 53 64.67 2.38 -29.88
N ARG A 54 63.88 3.14 -29.13
CA ARG A 54 62.42 3.03 -29.14
C ARG A 54 61.74 4.38 -29.01
N GLU A 55 60.57 4.49 -29.61
CA GLU A 55 59.66 5.62 -29.43
C GLU A 55 58.23 5.14 -29.34
N VAL A 56 57.52 5.57 -28.30
CA VAL A 56 56.08 5.35 -28.16
C VAL A 56 55.33 6.47 -28.86
N VAL A 57 54.37 6.08 -29.69
CA VAL A 57 53.52 7.00 -30.46
C VAL A 57 52.04 6.65 -30.32
N LYS A 58 51.18 7.65 -30.52
CA LYS A 58 49.72 7.50 -30.56
C LYS A 58 49.24 7.50 -32.00
N ILE A 59 48.59 6.42 -32.42
CA ILE A 59 48.00 6.28 -33.76
C ILE A 59 46.50 6.56 -33.65
N ASP A 60 46.01 7.57 -34.34
CA ASP A 60 44.59 8.00 -34.32
C ASP A 60 43.86 7.75 -35.65
N ALA A 61 44.57 7.36 -36.70
CA ALA A 61 43.96 6.88 -37.93
C ALA A 61 44.78 5.75 -38.58
N ARG A 62 44.07 4.83 -39.22
CA ARG A 62 44.63 3.79 -40.08
C ARG A 62 43.84 3.74 -41.37
N ASN A 63 44.53 3.79 -42.50
CA ASN A 63 43.97 3.51 -43.82
C ASN A 63 44.80 2.43 -44.52
N SER A 64 44.28 1.20 -44.53
CA SER A 64 45.03 0.02 -44.98
C SER A 64 46.38 -0.10 -44.26
N ASP A 65 47.50 -0.01 -44.98
CA ASP A 65 48.87 -0.08 -44.46
C ASP A 65 49.42 1.27 -43.99
N ALA A 66 48.70 2.37 -44.21
CA ALA A 66 49.09 3.70 -43.75
C ALA A 66 48.54 3.98 -42.34
N MET A 67 49.42 4.44 -41.46
CA MET A 67 49.12 4.81 -40.08
C MET A 67 49.40 6.31 -39.90
N THR A 68 48.48 7.01 -39.26
CA THR A 68 48.65 8.42 -38.91
C THR A 68 48.97 8.54 -37.43
N ILE A 69 50.08 9.21 -37.12
CA ILE A 69 50.44 9.59 -35.75
C ILE A 69 49.68 10.86 -35.41
N ALA A 70 48.96 10.83 -34.29
CA ALA A 70 48.21 11.97 -33.79
C ALA A 70 49.12 13.19 -33.57
N VAL A 71 48.55 14.39 -33.69
CA VAL A 71 49.27 15.63 -33.36
C VAL A 71 49.70 15.59 -31.89
N GLY A 72 50.99 15.85 -31.62
CA GLY A 72 51.57 15.71 -30.29
C GLY A 72 51.71 14.26 -29.79
N GLY A 73 51.37 13.26 -30.61
CA GLY A 73 51.39 11.85 -30.27
C GLY A 73 52.75 11.17 -30.41
N ARG A 74 53.85 11.90 -30.24
CA ARG A 74 55.24 11.40 -30.41
C ARG A 74 56.06 11.53 -29.14
N GLY A 75 57.07 10.67 -28.99
CA GLY A 75 57.94 10.69 -27.80
C GLY A 75 57.16 10.50 -26.49
N LEU A 76 56.13 9.65 -26.50
CA LEU A 76 55.31 9.38 -25.32
C LEU A 76 56.04 8.44 -24.36
N ASP A 77 55.53 8.25 -23.14
CA ASP A 77 56.08 7.33 -22.15
C ASP A 77 57.58 7.54 -21.84
N GLY A 78 58.02 8.80 -21.82
CA GLY A 78 59.41 9.17 -21.55
C GLY A 78 60.39 8.75 -22.66
N THR A 79 59.89 8.32 -23.82
CA THR A 79 60.72 8.10 -25.01
C THR A 79 60.98 9.42 -25.74
N THR A 80 62.05 9.49 -26.52
CA THR A 80 62.37 10.68 -27.32
C THR A 80 61.86 10.51 -28.73
N ALA A 81 61.29 11.57 -29.31
CA ALA A 81 60.92 11.60 -30.72
C ALA A 81 62.16 11.52 -31.62
N ARG A 82 62.18 10.59 -32.59
CA ARG A 82 63.33 10.33 -33.47
C ARG A 82 62.97 10.21 -34.95
N THR A 83 63.96 10.32 -35.83
CA THR A 83 63.76 9.93 -37.22
C THR A 83 63.79 8.41 -37.30
N TRP A 84 62.77 7.83 -37.95
CA TRP A 84 62.64 6.39 -38.21
C TRP A 84 62.78 6.12 -39.70
N ASN A 85 63.25 4.95 -40.06
CA ASN A 85 63.51 4.57 -41.45
C ASN A 85 62.65 3.38 -41.86
N ALA A 86 62.50 3.20 -43.18
CA ALA A 86 62.00 1.93 -43.70
C ALA A 86 62.95 0.80 -43.28
N GLY A 87 62.39 -0.34 -42.87
CA GLY A 87 63.15 -1.47 -42.31
C GLY A 87 63.17 -1.54 -40.78
N ASP A 88 62.82 -0.46 -40.08
CA ASP A 88 62.60 -0.50 -38.63
C ASP A 88 61.30 -1.26 -38.28
N TYR A 89 61.06 -1.57 -37.00
CA TYR A 89 59.84 -2.25 -36.56
C TYR A 89 58.83 -1.29 -35.94
N PHE A 90 57.55 -1.55 -36.17
CA PHE A 90 56.44 -0.94 -35.46
C PHE A 90 55.59 -2.01 -34.78
N VAL A 91 55.30 -1.82 -33.50
CA VAL A 91 54.55 -2.79 -32.67
C VAL A 91 53.45 -2.08 -31.90
N ALA A 92 52.19 -2.48 -32.07
CA ALA A 92 51.13 -2.11 -31.15
C ALA A 92 51.50 -2.65 -29.76
N SER A 93 51.60 -1.78 -28.76
CA SER A 93 52.14 -2.16 -27.45
C SER A 93 51.20 -1.71 -26.34
N LEU A 94 51.10 -2.48 -25.25
CA LEU A 94 50.57 -1.92 -24.01
C LEU A 94 51.64 -1.00 -23.43
N THR A 95 51.28 0.27 -23.30
CA THR A 95 52.16 1.35 -22.87
C THR A 95 51.70 1.87 -21.51
N ASN A 96 52.61 2.49 -20.76
CA ASN A 96 52.29 3.06 -19.45
C ASN A 96 51.21 4.16 -19.59
N ILE A 97 51.26 4.99 -20.63
CA ILE A 97 50.21 5.97 -20.93
C ILE A 97 48.86 5.31 -21.20
N ALA A 98 48.80 4.19 -21.93
CA ALA A 98 47.55 3.47 -22.19
C ALA A 98 46.92 2.95 -20.89
N LEU A 99 47.76 2.43 -20.00
CA LEU A 99 47.32 1.93 -18.70
C LEU A 99 46.89 3.07 -17.78
N GLN A 100 47.69 4.15 -17.70
CA GLN A 100 47.37 5.33 -16.91
C GLN A 100 46.08 6.00 -17.34
N GLU A 101 45.82 6.15 -18.65
CA GLU A 101 44.54 6.69 -19.14
C GLU A 101 43.32 5.87 -18.66
N THR A 102 43.49 4.55 -18.52
CA THR A 102 42.43 3.66 -18.06
C THR A 102 42.27 3.73 -16.54
N LEU A 103 43.38 3.85 -15.80
CA LEU A 103 43.41 3.86 -14.33
C LEU A 103 43.23 5.26 -13.72
N SER A 104 43.36 6.33 -14.51
CA SER A 104 43.25 7.72 -14.03
C SER A 104 41.80 8.15 -13.77
N ASN A 105 40.82 7.26 -13.91
CA ASN A 105 39.45 7.55 -13.52
C ASN A 105 39.41 7.87 -12.02
N ALA A 106 39.09 9.12 -11.69
CA ALA A 106 39.14 9.63 -10.32
C ALA A 106 38.26 8.82 -9.34
N ASN A 107 37.15 8.24 -9.79
CA ASN A 107 36.29 7.39 -8.95
C ASN A 107 36.92 6.02 -8.70
N LEU A 108 37.60 5.43 -9.69
CA LEU A 108 38.35 4.18 -9.49
C LEU A 108 39.50 4.38 -8.50
N VAL A 109 40.23 5.50 -8.64
CA VAL A 109 41.29 5.87 -7.69
C VAL A 109 40.72 6.08 -6.29
N ALA A 110 39.60 6.80 -6.16
CA ALA A 110 38.97 7.07 -4.88
C ALA A 110 38.49 5.79 -4.17
N LEU A 111 37.85 4.88 -4.89
CA LEU A 111 37.41 3.58 -4.35
C LEU A 111 38.60 2.68 -4.00
N GLY A 112 39.61 2.62 -4.88
CA GLY A 112 40.82 1.82 -4.67
C GLY A 112 41.71 2.30 -3.52
N ALA A 113 41.57 3.57 -3.12
CA ALA A 113 42.26 4.15 -1.97
C ALA A 113 41.59 3.86 -0.62
N LEU A 114 40.38 3.29 -0.60
CA LEU A 114 39.67 2.98 0.64
C LEU A 114 40.33 1.78 1.35
N SER A 115 40.60 1.92 2.64
CA SER A 115 41.01 0.79 3.48
C SER A 115 39.78 -0.03 3.86
N SER A 116 39.63 -1.23 3.30
CA SER A 116 38.50 -2.11 3.61
C SER A 116 38.45 -2.44 5.10
N ALA A 117 37.25 -2.40 5.68
CA ALA A 117 37.00 -2.79 7.06
C ALA A 117 35.64 -3.49 7.17
N ALA A 118 35.47 -4.32 8.21
CA ALA A 118 34.19 -4.92 8.51
C ALA A 118 33.12 -3.85 8.74
N ASP A 119 31.88 -4.17 8.38
CA ASP A 119 30.71 -3.33 8.67
C ASP A 119 30.79 -1.92 8.05
N LYS A 120 31.49 -1.80 6.91
CA LYS A 120 31.61 -0.55 6.14
C LYS A 120 31.04 -0.69 4.73
N LEU A 121 30.41 0.39 4.25
CA LEU A 121 29.97 0.56 2.87
C LEU A 121 30.72 1.73 2.21
N PRO A 122 31.39 1.53 1.06
CA PRO A 122 31.90 2.63 0.25
C PRO A 122 30.78 3.52 -0.29
N TYR A 123 30.96 4.83 -0.21
CA TYR A 123 30.07 5.82 -0.83
C TYR A 123 30.86 7.02 -1.34
N PHE A 124 30.34 7.69 -2.37
CA PHE A 124 30.96 8.90 -2.89
C PHE A 124 30.58 10.12 -2.04
N THR A 125 31.57 10.95 -1.71
CA THR A 125 31.39 12.22 -0.98
C THR A 125 31.52 13.44 -1.89
N GLY A 126 31.89 13.22 -3.16
CA GLY A 126 32.06 14.23 -4.19
C GLY A 126 32.65 13.61 -5.45
N SER A 127 32.87 14.42 -6.50
CA SER A 127 33.54 13.96 -7.72
C SER A 127 34.98 13.53 -7.41
N GLY A 128 35.33 12.27 -7.70
CA GLY A 128 36.66 11.74 -7.41
C GLY A 128 36.98 11.56 -5.92
N ALA A 129 35.96 11.53 -5.05
CA ALA A 129 36.12 11.34 -3.61
C ALA A 129 35.15 10.28 -3.08
N ALA A 130 35.68 9.35 -2.29
CA ALA A 130 34.91 8.30 -1.64
C ALA A 130 35.29 8.19 -0.16
N ALA A 131 34.36 7.71 0.65
CA ALA A 131 34.56 7.42 2.05
C ALA A 131 33.83 6.13 2.43
N LEU A 132 34.03 5.68 3.68
CA LEU A 132 33.36 4.51 4.23
C LEU A 132 32.29 4.95 5.24
N ALA A 133 31.04 4.59 4.97
CA ALA A 133 29.95 4.71 5.92
C ALA A 133 29.92 3.47 6.82
N GLY A 134 29.59 3.63 8.10
CA GLY A 134 29.33 2.49 8.99
C GLY A 134 27.94 1.92 8.74
N LEU A 135 27.83 0.60 8.60
CA LEU A 135 26.55 -0.11 8.61
C LEU A 135 26.42 -0.90 9.90
N THR A 136 25.41 -0.58 10.71
CA THR A 136 25.09 -1.36 11.91
C THR A 136 24.64 -2.77 11.53
N ALA A 137 24.68 -3.70 12.48
CA ALA A 137 24.15 -5.05 12.26
C ALA A 137 22.68 -5.02 11.81
N ALA A 138 21.85 -4.17 12.45
CA ALA A 138 20.44 -4.01 12.08
C ALA A 138 20.22 -3.38 10.70
N ALA A 139 21.08 -2.46 10.27
CA ALA A 139 20.99 -1.92 8.90
C ALA A 139 21.31 -2.99 7.86
N ARG A 140 22.23 -3.91 8.16
CA ARG A 140 22.55 -5.03 7.27
C ARG A 140 21.41 -6.04 7.17
N THR A 141 20.69 -6.31 8.26
CA THR A 141 19.52 -7.20 8.20
C THR A 141 18.42 -6.61 7.31
N LEU A 142 18.21 -5.29 7.36
CA LEU A 142 17.24 -4.63 6.49
C LEU A 142 17.62 -4.69 5.00
N LEU A 143 18.91 -4.56 4.68
CA LEU A 143 19.39 -4.58 3.30
C LEU A 143 19.47 -6.01 2.71
N ASP A 144 19.47 -7.04 3.56
CA ASP A 144 19.46 -8.46 3.17
C ASP A 144 18.06 -8.99 2.84
N ASP A 145 17.02 -8.25 3.25
CA ASP A 145 15.63 -8.67 3.08
C ASP A 145 15.22 -8.76 1.60
N THR A 146 14.64 -9.90 1.21
CA THR A 146 14.27 -10.21 -0.19
C THR A 146 13.04 -9.44 -0.68
N ASP A 147 12.15 -9.05 0.22
CA ASP A 147 10.90 -8.35 -0.12
C ASP A 147 10.52 -7.30 0.93
N MET A 148 9.51 -6.50 0.58
CA MET A 148 9.03 -5.43 1.46
C MET A 148 8.42 -5.95 2.77
N ALA A 149 7.88 -7.16 2.81
CA ALA A 149 7.28 -7.71 4.02
C ALA A 149 8.35 -8.06 5.06
N ALA A 150 9.45 -8.66 4.61
CA ALA A 150 10.63 -8.89 5.44
C ALA A 150 11.22 -7.55 5.95
N MET A 151 11.37 -6.56 5.07
CA MET A 151 11.83 -5.22 5.47
C MET A 151 10.96 -4.57 6.55
N ARG A 152 9.62 -4.67 6.44
CA ARG A 152 8.69 -4.15 7.45
C ARG A 152 8.82 -4.90 8.77
N ALA A 153 8.99 -6.22 8.73
CA ALA A 153 9.23 -7.03 9.92
C ALA A 153 10.52 -6.61 10.62
N THR A 154 11.61 -6.40 9.87
CA THR A 154 12.89 -5.91 10.41
C THR A 154 12.77 -4.54 11.07
N LEU A 155 11.94 -3.64 10.51
CA LEU A 155 11.66 -2.32 11.09
C LEU A 155 10.66 -2.37 12.26
N GLY A 156 10.05 -3.53 12.56
CA GLY A 156 9.00 -3.65 13.57
C GLY A 156 7.70 -2.93 13.18
N ILE A 157 7.44 -2.77 11.88
CA ILE A 157 6.21 -2.17 11.36
C ILE A 157 5.11 -3.23 11.35
N TYR A 158 4.12 -3.06 12.23
CA TYR A 158 2.96 -3.93 12.30
C TYR A 158 1.86 -3.40 11.38
N GLU A 159 1.52 -4.20 10.37
CA GLU A 159 0.40 -3.92 9.48
C GLU A 159 -0.88 -4.55 10.01
N ILE A 160 -2.01 -3.91 9.73
CA ILE A 160 -3.32 -4.52 9.95
C ILE A 160 -3.45 -5.71 9.00
N PRO A 161 -3.69 -6.94 9.50
CA PRO A 161 -3.78 -8.12 8.65
C PRO A 161 -4.84 -7.98 7.56
N THR A 162 -4.53 -8.45 6.35
CA THR A 162 -5.51 -8.59 5.25
C THR A 162 -6.72 -9.38 5.74
N GLY A 163 -7.92 -8.94 5.34
CA GLY A 163 -9.19 -9.51 5.81
C GLY A 163 -9.70 -8.93 7.13
N THR A 164 -8.92 -8.12 7.86
CA THR A 164 -9.43 -7.39 9.03
C THR A 164 -10.53 -6.43 8.62
N VAL A 165 -11.64 -6.40 9.36
CA VAL A 165 -12.78 -5.51 9.11
C VAL A 165 -12.79 -4.36 10.10
N MET A 166 -12.96 -3.13 9.61
CA MET A 166 -13.08 -1.92 10.43
C MET A 166 -14.23 -1.02 9.96
N SER A 167 -14.73 -0.16 10.86
CA SER A 167 -15.75 0.85 10.57
C SER A 167 -15.11 2.19 10.19
N PHE A 168 -15.65 2.87 9.18
CA PHE A 168 -15.16 4.16 8.71
C PHE A 168 -16.31 5.18 8.60
N PHE A 169 -16.09 6.40 9.08
CA PHE A 169 -17.01 7.52 8.92
C PHE A 169 -16.71 8.30 7.62
N GLN A 170 -17.05 7.69 6.48
CA GLN A 170 -16.92 8.25 5.14
C GLN A 170 -17.75 7.44 4.15
N ALA A 171 -18.06 8.00 2.99
CA ALA A 171 -18.94 7.35 2.00
C ALA A 171 -18.28 6.16 1.27
N ALA A 172 -16.97 6.19 1.06
CA ALA A 172 -16.22 5.17 0.32
C ALA A 172 -15.10 4.57 1.17
N ALA A 173 -14.77 3.30 0.94
CA ALA A 173 -13.66 2.65 1.62
C ALA A 173 -12.32 3.36 1.31
N PRO A 174 -11.44 3.54 2.30
CA PRO A 174 -10.12 4.13 2.04
C PRO A 174 -9.29 3.24 1.11
N THR A 175 -8.28 3.82 0.47
CA THR A 175 -7.34 3.06 -0.38
C THR A 175 -6.74 1.88 0.39
N GLY A 176 -6.71 0.70 -0.24
CA GLY A 176 -6.26 -0.53 0.39
C GLY A 176 -7.31 -1.24 1.25
N TRP A 177 -8.58 -0.79 1.17
CA TRP A 177 -9.75 -1.41 1.79
C TRP A 177 -10.86 -1.62 0.76
N THR A 178 -11.71 -2.61 1.01
CA THR A 178 -12.91 -2.90 0.20
C THR A 178 -14.14 -2.83 1.07
N GLN A 179 -15.14 -2.03 0.67
CA GLN A 179 -16.39 -1.87 1.42
C GLN A 179 -17.18 -3.19 1.46
N LEU A 180 -17.70 -3.52 2.65
CA LEU A 180 -18.62 -4.63 2.87
C LEU A 180 -20.06 -4.14 2.80
N THR A 181 -20.77 -4.57 1.76
CA THR A 181 -22.17 -4.17 1.52
C THR A 181 -23.19 -5.13 2.14
N THR A 182 -22.75 -6.27 2.67
CA THR A 182 -23.59 -7.30 3.30
C THR A 182 -24.14 -6.87 4.66
N HIS A 183 -23.54 -5.86 5.29
CA HIS A 183 -23.98 -5.31 6.57
C HIS A 183 -24.57 -3.91 6.35
N ASN A 184 -25.86 -3.87 6.04
CA ASN A 184 -26.60 -2.63 5.84
C ASN A 184 -27.74 -2.51 6.87
N ASN A 185 -27.96 -1.30 7.37
CA ASN A 185 -29.10 -0.96 8.24
C ASN A 185 -29.19 -1.87 9.49
N LYS A 186 -28.06 -2.06 10.17
CA LYS A 186 -27.91 -2.87 11.39
C LYS A 186 -27.39 -2.01 12.54
N ALA A 187 -27.75 -2.39 13.77
CA ALA A 187 -27.13 -1.83 14.97
C ALA A 187 -25.80 -2.54 15.29
N LEU A 188 -24.87 -1.82 15.91
CA LEU A 188 -23.65 -2.41 16.47
C LEU A 188 -23.94 -2.99 17.85
N ARG A 189 -23.46 -4.21 18.11
CA ARG A 189 -23.50 -4.85 19.44
C ARG A 189 -22.09 -5.16 19.91
N VAL A 190 -21.71 -4.58 21.05
CA VAL A 190 -20.44 -4.90 21.72
C VAL A 190 -20.65 -6.17 22.55
N VAL A 191 -19.73 -7.13 22.40
CA VAL A 191 -19.75 -8.41 23.12
C VAL A 191 -18.37 -8.66 23.72
N SER A 192 -18.31 -9.38 24.84
CA SER A 192 -17.07 -9.87 25.45
C SER A 192 -16.73 -11.32 25.08
N ALA A 193 -17.62 -11.98 24.32
CA ALA A 193 -17.42 -13.33 23.77
C ALA A 193 -16.94 -13.26 22.30
N ALA A 194 -16.97 -14.39 21.57
CA ALA A 194 -16.61 -14.44 20.15
C ALA A 194 -17.42 -13.39 19.33
N GLY A 195 -16.71 -12.44 18.72
CA GLY A 195 -17.27 -11.37 17.90
C GLY A 195 -17.37 -11.73 16.41
N GLY A 196 -17.59 -10.72 15.57
CA GLY A 196 -17.59 -10.85 14.09
C GLY A 196 -18.86 -11.46 13.47
N GLY A 197 -19.76 -12.04 14.27
CA GLY A 197 -21.05 -12.55 13.80
C GLY A 197 -22.12 -11.46 13.62
N SER A 198 -23.15 -11.75 12.83
CA SER A 198 -24.36 -10.91 12.72
C SER A 198 -25.63 -11.75 12.93
N GLY A 199 -26.70 -11.14 13.43
CA GLY A 199 -27.98 -11.81 13.70
C GLY A 199 -29.15 -10.83 13.81
N GLY A 200 -30.34 -11.33 14.13
CA GLY A 200 -31.59 -10.56 14.14
C GLY A 200 -32.22 -10.41 12.74
N SER A 201 -33.52 -10.12 12.69
CA SER A 201 -34.30 -10.03 11.45
C SER A 201 -34.88 -8.64 11.16
N VAL A 202 -34.91 -7.73 12.14
CA VAL A 202 -35.47 -6.37 12.00
C VAL A 202 -34.35 -5.38 11.69
N ALA A 203 -34.52 -4.58 10.64
CA ALA A 203 -33.55 -3.54 10.26
C ALA A 203 -33.58 -2.35 11.24
N PHE A 204 -32.45 -1.64 11.39
CA PHE A 204 -32.31 -0.54 12.36
C PHE A 204 -33.36 0.54 12.14
N THR A 205 -33.50 1.09 10.93
CA THR A 205 -34.52 2.11 10.66
C THR A 205 -35.95 1.61 10.89
N THR A 206 -36.22 0.33 10.67
CA THR A 206 -37.54 -0.27 10.96
C THR A 206 -37.78 -0.39 12.46
N ALA A 207 -36.78 -0.83 13.23
CA ALA A 207 -36.89 -0.96 14.68
C ALA A 207 -37.16 0.39 15.35
N PHE A 208 -36.45 1.42 14.89
CA PHE A 208 -36.52 2.79 15.43
C PHE A 208 -37.54 3.70 14.72
N ALA A 209 -38.32 3.19 13.75
CA ALA A 209 -39.44 3.96 13.20
C ALA A 209 -40.49 4.24 14.28
N SER A 210 -41.14 5.42 14.21
CA SER A 210 -42.24 5.79 15.11
C SER A 210 -43.30 4.69 15.19
N LYS A 211 -43.65 4.28 16.41
CA LYS A 211 -44.57 3.17 16.67
C LYS A 211 -45.89 3.71 17.20
N ALA A 212 -46.98 3.35 16.53
CA ALA A 212 -48.32 3.63 17.04
C ALA A 212 -48.53 2.91 18.37
N VAL A 213 -49.16 3.60 19.33
CA VAL A 213 -49.59 3.00 20.59
C VAL A 213 -51.09 2.83 20.51
N SER A 214 -51.52 1.62 20.18
CA SER A 214 -52.93 1.24 20.21
C SER A 214 -53.08 -0.23 20.57
N GLY A 215 -54.19 -0.56 21.23
CA GLY A 215 -54.50 -1.92 21.59
C GLY A 215 -55.90 -2.07 22.17
N VAL A 216 -56.27 -3.32 22.40
CA VAL A 216 -57.53 -3.71 23.03
C VAL A 216 -57.20 -4.31 24.39
N VAL A 217 -57.85 -3.81 25.43
CA VAL A 217 -57.86 -4.48 26.73
C VAL A 217 -58.89 -5.61 26.64
N GLY A 218 -58.48 -6.83 27.01
CA GLY A 218 -59.35 -8.00 26.96
C GLY A 218 -60.67 -7.80 27.70
N ALA A 219 -61.71 -8.54 27.28
CA ALA A 219 -63.05 -8.41 27.83
C ALA A 219 -63.05 -8.73 29.33
N THR A 220 -63.66 -7.86 30.13
CA THR A 220 -63.85 -8.09 31.56
C THR A 220 -65.32 -8.27 31.87
N THR A 221 -65.66 -9.35 32.55
CA THR A 221 -66.97 -9.56 33.17
C THR A 221 -66.80 -9.43 34.67
N LEU A 222 -67.58 -8.56 35.31
CA LEU A 222 -67.58 -8.44 36.76
C LEU A 222 -68.23 -9.69 37.37
N THR A 223 -67.55 -10.27 38.36
CA THR A 223 -68.12 -11.30 39.23
C THR A 223 -69.00 -10.65 40.29
N GLU A 224 -69.95 -11.41 40.85
CA GLU A 224 -70.83 -10.90 41.91
C GLU A 224 -70.05 -10.36 43.12
N ALA A 225 -68.90 -10.97 43.43
CA ALA A 225 -68.01 -10.53 44.52
C ALA A 225 -67.38 -9.15 44.28
N GLN A 226 -67.33 -8.67 43.03
CA GLN A 226 -66.79 -7.37 42.65
C GLN A 226 -67.87 -6.27 42.60
N ILE A 227 -69.15 -6.63 42.74
CA ILE A 227 -70.28 -5.69 42.70
C ILE A 227 -70.76 -5.47 44.13
N PRO A 228 -70.72 -4.23 44.67
CA PRO A 228 -71.31 -3.94 45.97
C PRO A 228 -72.80 -4.33 46.01
N SER A 229 -73.16 -5.23 46.91
CA SER A 229 -74.55 -5.69 47.10
C SER A 229 -75.44 -4.53 47.51
N HIS A 230 -76.40 -4.17 46.66
CA HIS A 230 -77.46 -3.23 46.97
C HIS A 230 -78.76 -3.66 46.29
N VAL A 231 -79.90 -3.34 46.91
CA VAL A 231 -81.23 -3.62 46.39
C VAL A 231 -82.04 -2.33 46.30
N HIS A 232 -82.88 -2.21 45.28
CA HIS A 232 -83.84 -1.12 45.16
C HIS A 232 -85.23 -1.60 45.60
N TYR A 233 -85.90 -0.80 46.41
CA TYR A 233 -87.28 -1.05 46.84
C TYR A 233 -88.23 -0.23 46.00
N SER A 234 -89.19 -0.88 45.34
CA SER A 234 -90.34 -0.20 44.76
C SER A 234 -91.54 -0.38 45.69
N GLY A 235 -92.11 0.72 46.18
CA GLY A 235 -93.36 0.67 46.91
C GLY A 235 -94.52 0.43 45.94
N LYS A 236 -95.23 -0.70 46.06
CA LYS A 236 -96.53 -0.84 45.42
C LYS A 236 -97.57 -0.13 46.29
N GLY A 237 -98.02 1.05 45.87
CA GLY A 237 -99.23 1.64 46.43
C GLY A 237 -100.42 0.72 46.14
N LEU A 238 -101.15 0.30 47.18
CA LEU A 238 -102.44 -0.35 47.02
C LEU A 238 -103.40 0.67 46.38
N GLN A 239 -103.64 0.56 45.07
CA GLN A 239 -104.78 1.24 44.46
C GLN A 239 -106.03 0.53 44.96
N GLY A 240 -106.71 1.10 45.96
CA GLY A 240 -107.96 0.58 46.48
C GLY A 240 -108.99 0.51 45.35
N HIS A 241 -109.30 -0.70 44.89
CA HIS A 241 -110.45 -0.94 44.04
C HIS A 241 -111.62 -1.26 44.99
N GLY A 242 -112.58 -0.35 45.08
CA GLY A 242 -113.73 -0.48 45.97
C GLY A 242 -114.54 -1.74 45.65
N GLY A 243 -114.50 -2.70 46.57
CA GLY A 243 -115.30 -3.93 46.48
C GLY A 243 -115.06 -4.78 47.72
N THR A 244 -116.07 -4.87 48.58
CA THR A 244 -116.08 -5.69 49.80
C THR A 244 -116.00 -7.17 49.45
N ALA A 245 -114.83 -7.79 49.66
CA ALA A 245 -114.70 -9.23 49.79
C ALA A 245 -113.58 -9.55 50.79
N ASP A 246 -113.99 -10.30 51.81
CA ASP A 246 -113.27 -10.94 52.89
C ASP A 246 -111.81 -11.31 52.57
N VAL A 247 -110.87 -10.49 53.05
CA VAL A 247 -109.47 -10.88 53.20
C VAL A 247 -109.23 -11.10 54.68
N LEU A 248 -109.09 -12.37 55.04
CA LEU A 248 -108.59 -12.83 56.34
C LEU A 248 -107.19 -12.24 56.58
N VAL A 249 -107.12 -11.08 57.24
CA VAL A 249 -105.87 -10.48 57.70
C VAL A 249 -105.41 -11.23 58.95
N VAL A 250 -104.63 -12.29 58.75
CA VAL A 250 -103.89 -12.96 59.83
C VAL A 250 -102.49 -12.37 59.86
N GLY A 251 -102.30 -11.37 60.73
CA GLY A 251 -100.98 -10.93 61.20
C GLY A 251 -100.21 -9.94 60.33
N ASN A 252 -100.07 -8.72 60.87
CA ASN A 252 -99.07 -7.69 60.57
C ASN A 252 -99.02 -7.16 59.11
N ASP A 253 -99.69 -6.03 58.85
CA ASP A 253 -99.58 -5.22 57.62
C ASP A 253 -98.16 -4.63 57.46
N ALA A 254 -97.19 -5.44 57.07
CA ALA A 254 -95.93 -4.96 56.54
C ALA A 254 -96.16 -4.57 55.06
N PRO A 255 -95.75 -3.36 54.61
CA PRO A 255 -95.87 -2.99 53.21
C PRO A 255 -95.16 -4.05 52.34
N LEU A 256 -95.85 -4.58 51.33
CA LEU A 256 -95.28 -5.53 50.37
C LEU A 256 -94.22 -4.81 49.52
N THR A 257 -93.00 -4.75 50.03
CA THR A 257 -91.83 -4.20 49.34
C THR A 257 -91.27 -5.25 48.39
N THR A 258 -91.38 -5.05 47.08
CA THR A 258 -90.64 -5.87 46.11
C THR A 258 -89.25 -5.27 45.94
N ALA A 259 -88.22 -6.03 46.29
CA ALA A 259 -86.83 -5.66 46.09
C ALA A 259 -86.32 -6.22 44.75
N THR A 260 -85.42 -5.50 44.10
CA THR A 260 -84.58 -6.11 43.05
C THR A 260 -83.70 -7.20 43.65
N THR A 261 -83.18 -8.11 42.83
CA THR A 261 -82.06 -8.97 43.25
C THR A 261 -80.82 -8.09 43.49
N ALA A 262 -79.90 -8.55 44.33
CA ALA A 262 -78.68 -7.81 44.67
C ALA A 262 -77.53 -7.99 43.65
N THR A 263 -77.83 -8.62 42.50
CA THR A 263 -76.83 -9.12 41.54
C THR A 263 -77.05 -8.52 40.14
N GLY A 264 -75.95 -8.09 39.50
CA GLY A 264 -75.95 -7.54 38.13
C GLY A 264 -76.04 -8.59 37.01
N GLY A 265 -76.33 -8.15 35.78
CA GLY A 265 -76.61 -9.03 34.63
C GLY A 265 -75.41 -9.69 33.91
N GLY A 266 -74.18 -9.53 34.42
CA GLY A 266 -73.01 -10.31 33.96
C GLY A 266 -72.50 -10.05 32.54
N GLY A 267 -72.83 -8.91 31.91
CA GLY A 267 -72.36 -8.58 30.55
C GLY A 267 -70.88 -8.19 30.50
N SER A 268 -70.10 -8.85 29.65
CA SER A 268 -68.70 -8.48 29.40
C SER A 268 -68.60 -7.23 28.52
N HIS A 269 -67.61 -6.36 28.75
CA HIS A 269 -67.23 -5.35 27.77
C HIS A 269 -65.72 -5.20 27.68
N THR A 270 -65.27 -4.57 26.58
CA THR A 270 -63.86 -4.32 26.28
C THR A 270 -63.58 -2.83 26.29
N HIS A 271 -62.35 -2.46 26.62
CA HIS A 271 -61.85 -1.10 26.42
C HIS A 271 -60.80 -1.10 25.31
N THR A 272 -60.67 0.02 24.61
CA THR A 272 -59.52 0.27 23.74
C THR A 272 -58.64 1.31 24.41
N PHE A 273 -57.34 1.27 24.13
CA PHE A 273 -56.46 2.38 24.44
C PHE A 273 -55.77 2.83 23.16
N THR A 274 -55.65 4.14 23.04
CA THR A 274 -54.89 4.81 22.00
C THR A 274 -54.00 5.84 22.68
N GLY A 275 -52.80 6.04 22.15
CA GLY A 275 -51.86 7.04 22.62
C GLY A 275 -51.10 7.67 21.46
N THR A 276 -50.44 8.79 21.74
CA THR A 276 -49.49 9.38 20.79
C THR A 276 -48.42 8.36 20.44
N ALA A 277 -48.05 8.29 19.16
CA ALA A 277 -46.99 7.40 18.70
C ALA A 277 -45.68 7.69 19.46
N ILE A 278 -44.97 6.63 19.85
CA ILE A 278 -43.66 6.77 20.47
C ILE A 278 -42.66 6.93 19.32
N ASP A 279 -42.10 8.14 19.19
CA ASP A 279 -41.06 8.40 18.21
C ASP A 279 -39.72 7.86 18.70
N LEU A 280 -39.26 6.80 18.05
CA LEU A 280 -37.97 6.19 18.32
C LEU A 280 -36.93 6.57 17.25
N ALA A 281 -37.25 7.49 16.31
CA ALA A 281 -36.39 7.83 15.19
C ALA A 281 -35.20 8.69 15.65
N VAL A 282 -34.26 8.03 16.30
CA VAL A 282 -33.04 8.64 16.80
C VAL A 282 -32.17 9.14 15.65
N GLN A 283 -31.45 10.25 15.89
CA GLN A 283 -30.38 10.67 14.99
C GLN A 283 -29.29 9.59 14.94
N TYR A 284 -28.73 9.36 13.75
CA TYR A 284 -27.69 8.37 13.54
C TYR A 284 -26.56 8.93 12.66
N ILE A 285 -25.39 8.29 12.77
CA ILE A 285 -24.22 8.55 11.91
C ILE A 285 -24.03 7.33 11.02
N ASP A 286 -23.99 7.56 9.71
CA ASP A 286 -23.68 6.50 8.76
C ASP A 286 -22.18 6.18 8.78
N MET A 287 -21.87 4.92 9.04
CA MET A 287 -20.53 4.37 8.94
C MET A 287 -20.54 3.18 7.98
N ILE A 288 -19.49 3.03 7.19
CA ILE A 288 -19.29 1.86 6.35
C ILE A 288 -18.37 0.86 7.05
N LEU A 289 -18.61 -0.43 6.83
CA LEU A 289 -17.62 -1.46 7.15
C LEU A 289 -16.76 -1.72 5.91
N ALA A 290 -15.46 -1.88 6.08
CA ALA A 290 -14.57 -2.29 5.01
C ALA A 290 -13.55 -3.33 5.50
N SER A 291 -13.17 -4.23 4.61
CA SER A 291 -12.13 -5.24 4.83
C SER A 291 -10.80 -4.76 4.26
N LYS A 292 -9.69 -4.98 4.98
CA LYS A 292 -8.34 -4.68 4.49
C LYS A 292 -8.02 -5.60 3.30
N ASN A 293 -7.58 -5.00 2.19
CA ASN A 293 -7.06 -5.71 1.01
C ASN A 293 -5.71 -6.33 1.30
#